data_AF-A0A955LBT6-F1
#
_entry.id   AF-A0A955LBT6-F1
#
_cell.length_a   1.000
_cell.length_b   1.000
_cell.length_c   1.000
_cell.angle_alpha   90.00
_cell.angle_beta   90.00
_cell.angle_gamma   90.00
#
_symmetry.space_group_name_H-M   'P 1'
#
loop_
_entity.id
_entity.type
_entity.pdbx_description
1 polymer ?
#
loop_
_entity_poly.entity_id
_entity_poly.type
_entity_poly.pdbx_seq_one_letter_code
_entity_poly.pdbx_strand_id
1 'polypeptide(L)'
;AKKKKSSKQKEEEPSEEEEEEEEEEEEEEEEEEEEEEEEESGVGLAEAIAAIGADMIEVGLLAKDKAEKLTADNFYTVLQEAIEEKVDQEIDNSVEGLEEQERKVAEYLLNGGKLSGIAQFVVPDSFDISDEEGSLKFLRHYYSTQLDLDEDELQEQLDLLESKDKVLPTAKKYFEKWEAAKQAAADKVLSSPKEAKEEQRKKSREWQSSVQAGISKINEYAGISFTQEKKKMLHNELFLNTVKTTDGKYVSKFIASFFDAYNKNPEKLMLMAEILRDDFDPEKFSKSVGEKAKTKEVSRLKALGKKKKTGSGRSKKPKSIADLFQ
;
A
#
# COMPACT_ATOMS: atom_id res chain seq x y z
N ALA A 1 7.46 -22.34 -102.55
CA ALA A 1 6.87 -22.40 -101.18
C ALA A 1 7.19 -23.76 -100.58
N LYS A 2 7.32 -23.99 -99.26
CA LYS A 2 7.11 -23.13 -98.06
C LYS A 2 8.12 -23.52 -96.94
N LYS A 3 8.27 -22.68 -95.91
CA LYS A 3 9.02 -22.91 -94.64
C LYS A 3 8.09 -23.64 -93.63
N LYS A 4 8.48 -24.24 -92.47
CA LYS A 4 9.78 -24.54 -91.79
C LYS A 4 9.56 -25.63 -90.70
N LYS A 5 10.65 -26.31 -90.30
CA LYS A 5 11.08 -26.82 -88.95
C LYS A 5 10.19 -26.59 -87.70
N SER A 6 10.21 -27.41 -86.62
CA SER A 6 10.87 -28.73 -86.35
C SER A 6 10.60 -29.26 -84.90
N SER A 7 10.45 -30.59 -84.70
CA SER A 7 10.92 -31.48 -83.57
C SER A 7 10.58 -31.15 -82.08
N LYS A 8 10.57 -32.07 -81.09
CA LYS A 8 10.87 -33.54 -80.94
C LYS A 8 10.01 -34.06 -79.73
N GLN A 9 9.30 -35.21 -79.72
CA GLN A 9 9.74 -36.62 -79.46
C GLN A 9 10.37 -36.82 -78.05
N LYS A 10 10.12 -37.88 -77.24
CA LYS A 10 9.24 -39.10 -77.32
C LYS A 10 9.17 -39.77 -75.90
N GLU A 11 8.19 -40.67 -75.66
CA GLU A 11 8.17 -41.99 -74.90
C GLU A 11 9.20 -42.32 -73.78
N GLU A 12 8.99 -43.22 -72.81
CA GLU A 12 7.91 -44.21 -72.46
C GLU A 12 7.95 -44.58 -70.94
N GLU A 13 7.10 -45.50 -70.46
CA GLU A 13 7.00 -46.02 -69.07
C GLU A 13 7.72 -47.41 -68.91
N PRO A 14 7.53 -48.21 -67.83
CA PRO A 14 7.90 -47.98 -66.42
C PRO A 14 8.83 -49.08 -65.83
N SER A 15 9.41 -48.80 -64.65
CA SER A 15 10.30 -49.67 -63.83
C SER A 15 10.24 -49.25 -62.35
N GLU A 16 10.63 -50.02 -61.32
CA GLU A 16 10.64 -51.48 -60.98
C GLU A 16 11.24 -51.63 -59.54
N GLU A 17 11.01 -52.77 -58.88
CA GLU A 17 11.37 -53.10 -57.48
C GLU A 17 12.76 -53.86 -57.37
N GLU A 18 13.26 -54.53 -56.32
CA GLU A 18 12.78 -55.08 -55.01
C GLU A 18 14.02 -55.49 -54.11
N GLU A 19 14.01 -55.31 -52.76
CA GLU A 19 14.94 -55.85 -51.69
C GLU A 19 16.48 -55.61 -51.82
N GLU A 20 17.45 -55.90 -50.91
CA GLU A 20 17.69 -56.71 -49.66
C GLU A 20 18.51 -55.83 -48.63
N GLU A 21 18.38 -55.87 -47.28
CA GLU A 21 19.03 -56.72 -46.21
C GLU A 21 20.60 -56.61 -46.10
N GLU A 22 21.32 -56.67 -44.96
CA GLU A 22 21.03 -56.81 -43.48
C GLU A 22 22.26 -56.33 -42.61
N GLU A 23 22.34 -56.71 -41.30
CA GLU A 23 23.49 -56.58 -40.32
C GLU A 23 23.84 -55.15 -39.81
N GLU A 24 23.98 -54.80 -38.51
CA GLU A 24 23.84 -55.39 -37.14
C GLU A 24 23.16 -54.29 -36.23
N GLU A 25 22.23 -54.54 -35.29
CA GLU A 25 22.40 -55.03 -33.88
C GLU A 25 23.27 -54.09 -32.98
N GLU A 26 22.97 -53.71 -31.73
CA GLU A 26 21.98 -54.07 -30.66
C GLU A 26 21.46 -52.75 -29.97
N GLU A 27 20.15 -52.56 -29.70
CA GLU A 27 19.37 -52.76 -28.43
C GLU A 27 19.52 -51.64 -27.35
N GLU A 28 18.44 -50.92 -27.00
CA GLU A 28 17.57 -50.98 -25.77
C GLU A 28 18.11 -50.15 -24.58
N GLU A 29 17.37 -49.65 -23.57
CA GLU A 29 15.97 -49.80 -23.07
C GLU A 29 15.21 -48.44 -23.19
N GLU A 30 13.86 -48.34 -23.27
CA GLU A 30 12.83 -48.21 -22.18
C GLU A 30 13.20 -47.23 -21.03
N GLU A 31 12.32 -46.45 -20.37
CA GLU A 31 10.85 -46.41 -20.19
C GLU A 31 10.30 -44.96 -20.45
N GLU A 32 9.03 -44.74 -20.85
CA GLU A 32 7.83 -44.30 -20.07
C GLU A 32 7.92 -43.03 -19.17
N GLU A 33 6.75 -42.39 -18.95
CA GLU A 33 6.42 -41.27 -18.03
C GLU A 33 7.08 -39.88 -18.21
N GLU A 34 6.35 -38.94 -18.85
CA GLU A 34 6.39 -37.48 -18.55
C GLU A 34 4.98 -37.00 -18.10
N GLU A 35 4.45 -37.58 -17.01
CA GLU A 35 3.52 -36.87 -16.11
C GLU A 35 4.25 -36.60 -14.78
N GLU A 36 3.86 -35.52 -14.08
CA GLU A 36 4.35 -35.09 -12.75
C GLU A 36 5.85 -34.72 -12.57
N GLU A 37 6.20 -33.47 -12.90
CA GLU A 37 7.07 -32.64 -12.03
C GLU A 37 6.42 -31.27 -11.77
N GLU A 38 5.31 -31.24 -11.01
CA GLU A 38 4.74 -29.99 -10.46
C GLU A 38 5.18 -29.75 -8.98
N GLU A 39 6.28 -30.36 -8.50
CA GLU A 39 6.58 -30.44 -7.05
C GLU A 39 8.03 -30.17 -6.56
N GLU A 40 8.81 -29.25 -7.16
CA GLU A 40 10.08 -28.79 -6.51
C GLU A 40 10.18 -27.28 -6.16
N SER A 41 9.26 -26.42 -6.60
CA SER A 41 9.36 -24.97 -6.31
C SER A 41 9.06 -24.57 -4.85
N GLY A 42 8.68 -25.53 -3.99
CA GLY A 42 8.27 -25.28 -2.60
C GLY A 42 9.42 -25.20 -1.60
N VAL A 43 10.42 -26.09 -1.74
CA VAL A 43 11.48 -26.29 -0.74
C VAL A 43 12.32 -25.04 -0.56
N GLY A 44 12.90 -24.53 -1.65
CA GLY A 44 13.79 -23.36 -1.61
C GLY A 44 13.11 -22.07 -1.14
N LEU A 45 11.78 -21.92 -1.31
CA LEU A 45 11.05 -20.75 -0.79
C LEU A 45 10.84 -20.86 0.72
N ALA A 46 10.45 -22.04 1.22
CA ALA A 46 10.28 -22.27 2.66
C ALA A 46 11.63 -22.14 3.40
N GLU A 47 12.69 -22.71 2.83
CA GLU A 47 14.04 -22.67 3.40
C GLU A 47 14.64 -21.25 3.39
N ALA A 48 14.42 -20.47 2.31
CA ALA A 48 14.80 -19.06 2.28
C ALA A 48 14.03 -18.21 3.31
N ILE A 49 12.73 -18.48 3.53
CA ILE A 49 11.93 -17.81 4.56
C ILE A 49 12.43 -18.16 5.97
N ALA A 50 12.80 -19.43 6.20
CA ALA A 50 13.39 -19.87 7.47
C ALA A 50 14.76 -19.21 7.72
N ALA A 51 15.61 -19.12 6.70
CA ALA A 51 16.91 -18.44 6.78
C ALA A 51 16.75 -16.95 7.11
N ILE A 52 15.87 -16.23 6.40
CA ILE A 52 15.59 -14.82 6.70
C ILE A 52 14.99 -14.67 8.11
N GLY A 53 14.15 -15.61 8.56
CA GLY A 53 13.65 -15.66 9.93
C GLY A 53 14.76 -15.81 10.98
N ALA A 54 15.79 -16.61 10.69
CA ALA A 54 16.98 -16.77 11.53
C ALA A 54 17.85 -15.50 11.57
N ASP A 55 18.16 -14.90 10.42
CA ASP A 55 18.88 -13.63 10.32
C ASP A 55 18.17 -12.53 11.13
N MET A 56 16.84 -12.47 11.04
CA MET A 56 16.04 -11.51 11.80
C MET A 56 16.01 -11.79 13.31
N ILE A 57 16.20 -13.03 13.76
CA ILE A 57 16.43 -13.34 15.17
C ILE A 57 17.83 -12.87 15.60
N GLU A 58 18.87 -13.09 14.79
CA GLU A 58 20.25 -12.72 15.12
C GLU A 58 20.44 -11.20 15.21
N VAL A 59 19.84 -10.44 14.28
CA VAL A 59 19.77 -8.97 14.33
C VAL A 59 18.84 -8.47 15.45
N GLY A 60 18.15 -9.37 16.17
CA GLY A 60 17.27 -9.04 17.29
C GLY A 60 15.97 -8.35 16.88
N LEU A 61 15.59 -8.43 15.60
CA LEU A 61 14.37 -7.87 15.03
C LEU A 61 13.15 -8.75 15.31
N LEU A 62 13.29 -10.08 15.24
CA LEU A 62 12.21 -11.06 15.44
C LEU A 62 12.40 -11.91 16.70
N ALA A 63 11.30 -12.22 17.39
CA ALA A 63 11.29 -13.24 18.45
C ALA A 63 11.23 -14.66 17.85
N LYS A 64 11.84 -15.64 18.52
CA LYS A 64 11.93 -17.03 18.02
C LYS A 64 10.57 -17.67 17.78
N ASP A 65 9.61 -17.46 18.69
CA ASP A 65 8.26 -17.97 18.55
C ASP A 65 7.50 -17.35 17.35
N LYS A 66 7.92 -16.18 16.86
CA LYS A 66 7.38 -15.57 15.64
C LYS A 66 8.05 -16.11 14.37
N ALA A 67 9.32 -16.50 14.43
CA ALA A 67 10.02 -17.15 13.31
C ALA A 67 9.42 -18.53 12.97
N GLU A 68 9.10 -19.31 14.00
CA GLU A 68 8.43 -20.63 13.86
C GLU A 68 7.03 -20.56 13.22
N LYS A 69 6.46 -19.35 13.11
CA LYS A 69 5.15 -19.09 12.51
C LYS A 69 5.26 -18.42 11.12
N LEU A 70 6.47 -18.19 10.61
CA LEU A 70 6.72 -17.44 9.38
C LEU A 70 6.42 -18.28 8.14
N THR A 71 5.54 -17.77 7.27
CA THR A 71 5.13 -18.42 6.01
C THR A 71 5.07 -17.40 4.88
N ALA A 72 5.12 -17.84 3.62
CA ALA A 72 5.09 -16.92 2.46
C ALA A 72 3.89 -15.96 2.48
N ASP A 73 2.71 -16.44 2.92
CA ASP A 73 1.48 -15.65 2.97
C ASP A 73 1.41 -14.67 4.15
N ASN A 74 2.14 -14.92 5.25
CA ASN A 74 2.11 -14.06 6.45
C ASN A 74 3.38 -13.24 6.68
N PHE A 75 4.48 -13.55 5.97
CA PHE A 75 5.83 -12.99 6.15
C PHE A 75 5.81 -11.47 6.35
N TYR A 76 5.15 -10.73 5.46
CA TYR A 76 5.08 -9.27 5.49
C TYR A 76 4.30 -8.73 6.70
N THR A 77 3.28 -9.45 7.17
CA THR A 77 2.51 -9.07 8.36
C THR A 77 3.35 -9.26 9.62
N VAL A 78 3.99 -10.43 9.76
CA VAL A 78 4.85 -10.74 10.92
C VAL A 78 6.08 -9.84 10.97
N LEU A 79 6.70 -9.56 9.81
CA LEU A 79 7.78 -8.57 9.66
C LEU A 79 7.32 -7.15 10.06
N GLN A 80 6.15 -6.70 9.61
CA GLN A 80 5.60 -5.39 9.99
C GLN A 80 5.34 -5.32 11.51
N GLU A 81 4.71 -6.33 12.10
CA GLU A 81 4.45 -6.38 13.54
C GLU A 81 5.74 -6.37 14.37
N ALA A 82 6.79 -7.05 13.91
CA ALA A 82 8.09 -7.06 14.58
C ALA A 82 8.85 -5.73 14.45
N ILE A 83 8.79 -5.07 13.30
CA ILE A 83 9.32 -3.71 13.13
C ILE A 83 8.54 -2.73 14.04
N GLU A 84 7.21 -2.84 14.09
CA GLU A 84 6.36 -2.01 14.96
C GLU A 84 6.70 -2.21 16.44
N GLU A 85 6.86 -3.46 16.89
CA GLU A 85 7.26 -3.81 18.25
C GLU A 85 8.68 -3.30 18.58
N LYS A 86 9.64 -3.42 17.65
CA LYS A 86 11.01 -2.90 17.85
C LYS A 86 11.07 -1.39 17.94
N VAL A 87 10.27 -0.68 17.13
CA VAL A 87 10.16 0.79 17.22
C VAL A 87 9.55 1.21 18.56
N ASP A 88 8.55 0.48 19.08
CA ASP A 88 7.95 0.79 20.38
C ASP A 88 8.91 0.46 21.53
N GLN A 89 9.62 -0.66 21.48
CA GLN A 89 10.69 -1.00 22.43
C GLN A 89 11.79 0.07 22.43
N GLU A 90 12.25 0.54 21.27
CA GLU A 90 13.28 1.57 21.19
C GLU A 90 12.80 2.94 21.70
N ILE A 91 11.52 3.25 21.55
CA ILE A 91 10.90 4.43 22.19
C ILE A 91 10.90 4.28 23.71
N ASP A 92 10.44 3.14 24.24
CA ASP A 92 10.38 2.89 25.69
C ASP A 92 11.80 2.82 26.33
N ASN A 93 12.81 2.34 25.59
CA ASN A 93 14.24 2.38 25.95
C ASN A 93 14.80 3.81 25.94
N SER A 94 14.45 4.61 24.91
CA SER A 94 14.95 5.99 24.74
C SER A 94 14.50 6.95 25.84
N VAL A 95 13.50 6.55 26.63
CA VAL A 95 12.97 7.30 27.78
C VAL A 95 13.29 6.63 29.13
N GLU A 96 14.06 5.54 29.13
CA GLU A 96 14.47 4.86 30.35
C GLU A 96 15.48 5.72 31.14
N GLY A 97 15.16 6.00 32.41
CA GLY A 97 15.96 6.88 33.28
C GLY A 97 15.50 8.34 33.36
N LEU A 98 14.47 8.75 32.61
CA LEU A 98 13.78 10.03 32.80
C LEU A 98 12.79 9.97 33.99
N GLU A 99 12.47 11.11 34.61
CA GLU A 99 11.40 11.17 35.61
C GLU A 99 10.02 10.95 34.96
N GLU A 100 9.00 10.52 35.72
CA GLU A 100 7.72 10.05 35.16
C GLU A 100 7.04 11.07 34.22
N GLN A 101 7.06 12.36 34.58
CA GLN A 101 6.50 13.43 33.77
C GLN A 101 7.33 13.71 32.51
N GLU A 102 8.66 13.70 32.63
CA GLU A 102 9.58 13.84 31.49
C GLU A 102 9.44 12.68 30.51
N ARG A 103 9.35 11.45 31.03
CA ARG A 103 9.08 10.23 30.27
C ARG A 103 7.77 10.31 29.51
N LYS A 104 6.66 10.68 30.17
CA LYS A 104 5.35 10.86 29.53
C LYS A 104 5.39 11.91 28.41
N VAL A 105 6.09 13.03 28.62
CA VAL A 105 6.31 14.07 27.59
C VAL A 105 7.15 13.56 26.43
N ALA A 106 8.23 12.81 26.69
CA ALA A 106 9.07 12.23 25.67
C ALA A 106 8.34 11.15 24.84
N GLU A 107 7.62 10.22 25.48
CA GLU A 107 6.76 9.24 24.81
C GLU A 107 5.70 9.91 23.93
N TYR A 108 5.05 10.98 24.41
CA TYR A 108 4.08 11.76 23.64
C TYR A 108 4.71 12.35 22.36
N LEU A 109 5.90 12.94 22.45
CA LEU A 109 6.60 13.52 21.29
C LEU A 109 7.12 12.45 20.31
N LEU A 110 7.69 11.35 20.82
CA LEU A 110 8.19 10.23 20.03
C LEU A 110 7.06 9.50 19.29
N ASN A 111 5.85 9.46 19.85
CA ASN A 111 4.65 8.98 19.17
C ASN A 111 3.96 10.03 18.28
N GLY A 112 4.64 11.13 17.93
CA GLY A 112 4.20 12.11 16.94
C GLY A 112 3.34 13.26 17.51
N GLY A 113 3.22 13.36 18.83
CA GLY A 113 2.62 14.50 19.52
C GLY A 113 3.40 15.80 19.28
N LYS A 114 2.71 16.94 19.44
CA LYS A 114 3.31 18.29 19.24
C LYS A 114 3.43 19.03 20.56
N LEU A 115 4.57 19.68 20.80
CA LEU A 115 4.80 20.56 21.96
C LEU A 115 3.66 21.56 22.20
N SER A 116 3.10 22.13 21.13
CA SER A 116 1.97 23.07 21.20
C SER A 116 0.69 22.48 21.81
N GLY A 117 0.51 21.15 21.79
CA GLY A 117 -0.63 20.47 22.41
C GLY A 117 -0.45 20.21 23.91
N ILE A 118 0.78 20.32 24.44
CA ILE A 118 1.10 20.06 25.84
C ILE A 118 1.67 21.27 26.59
N ALA A 119 1.91 22.40 25.91
CA ALA A 119 2.50 23.60 26.50
C ALA A 119 1.75 24.10 27.76
N GLN A 120 0.41 24.03 27.77
CA GLN A 120 -0.42 24.41 28.92
C GLN A 120 -0.28 23.49 30.14
N PHE A 121 0.29 22.29 29.98
CA PHE A 121 0.53 21.32 31.05
C PHE A 121 2.00 21.33 31.50
N VAL A 122 2.93 21.49 30.56
CA VAL A 122 4.39 21.55 30.82
C VAL A 122 4.81 22.90 31.42
N VAL A 123 4.10 23.99 31.12
CA VAL A 123 4.26 25.26 31.83
C VAL A 123 3.31 25.26 33.05
N PRO A 124 3.83 25.33 34.28
CA PRO A 124 2.99 25.49 35.47
C PRO A 124 2.46 26.93 35.54
N ASP A 125 1.17 27.08 35.84
CA ASP A 125 0.63 28.36 36.28
C ASP A 125 1.06 28.52 37.75
N SER A 126 2.16 29.24 37.99
CA SER A 126 2.81 29.30 39.30
C SER A 126 2.05 30.21 40.27
N PHE A 127 0.93 29.71 40.78
CA PHE A 127 0.27 30.29 41.96
C PHE A 127 1.04 29.86 43.22
N ASP A 128 1.62 30.83 43.93
CA ASP A 128 1.94 30.61 45.34
C ASP A 128 0.65 30.67 46.15
N ILE A 129 0.48 29.75 47.10
CA ILE A 129 -0.63 29.69 48.06
C ILE A 129 -0.12 29.51 49.49
N SER A 130 1.16 29.81 49.71
CA SER A 130 1.82 29.85 51.02
C SER A 130 1.35 31.05 51.85
N ASP A 131 1.01 32.15 51.16
CA ASP A 131 0.52 33.40 51.72
C ASP A 131 -0.95 33.66 51.38
N GLU A 132 -1.51 34.73 51.96
CA GLU A 132 -2.90 35.11 51.77
C GLU A 132 -3.12 35.83 50.43
N GLU A 133 -2.17 36.67 49.98
CA GLU A 133 -2.28 37.41 48.72
C GLU A 133 -2.20 36.48 47.50
N GLY A 134 -1.32 35.48 47.52
CA GLY A 134 -1.26 34.40 46.54
C GLY A 134 -2.52 33.52 46.57
N SER A 135 -3.00 33.16 47.76
CA SER A 135 -4.25 32.41 47.94
C SER A 135 -5.47 33.14 47.35
N LEU A 136 -5.57 34.47 47.52
CA LEU A 136 -6.63 35.29 46.92
C LEU A 136 -6.52 35.35 45.39
N LYS A 137 -5.30 35.48 44.84
CA LYS A 137 -5.06 35.44 43.39
C LYS A 137 -5.47 34.10 42.78
N PHE A 138 -5.11 32.99 43.43
CA PHE A 138 -5.55 31.66 43.02
C PHE A 138 -7.08 31.51 43.10
N LEU A 139 -7.71 31.91 44.20
CA LEU A 139 -9.16 31.81 44.35
C LEU A 139 -9.92 32.67 43.32
N ARG A 140 -9.46 33.90 43.04
CA ARG A 140 -10.00 34.75 41.97
C ARG A 140 -9.89 34.08 40.60
N HIS A 141 -8.75 33.47 40.27
CA HIS A 141 -8.59 32.71 39.03
C HIS A 141 -9.48 31.45 38.98
N TYR A 142 -9.59 30.71 40.09
CA TYR A 142 -10.39 29.49 40.18
C TYR A 142 -11.90 29.77 40.05
N TYR A 143 -12.43 30.77 40.77
CA TYR A 143 -13.85 31.15 40.69
C TYR A 143 -14.22 31.66 39.29
N SER A 144 -13.38 32.50 38.69
CA SER A 144 -13.62 33.02 37.33
C SER A 144 -13.51 31.95 36.23
N THR A 145 -12.58 30.98 36.33
CA THR A 145 -12.32 30.02 35.23
C THR A 145 -12.96 28.65 35.37
N GLN A 146 -13.25 28.19 36.60
CA GLN A 146 -13.77 26.84 36.86
C GLN A 146 -15.25 26.84 37.30
N LEU A 147 -15.76 28.00 37.75
CA LEU A 147 -17.12 28.14 38.28
C LEU A 147 -17.92 29.28 37.60
N ASP A 148 -17.28 30.06 36.71
CA ASP A 148 -17.92 31.07 35.83
C ASP A 148 -18.68 32.18 36.60
N LEU A 149 -18.20 32.54 37.80
CA LEU A 149 -18.75 33.66 38.58
C LEU A 149 -18.42 35.01 37.90
N ASP A 150 -19.36 35.94 37.96
CA ASP A 150 -19.12 37.34 37.54
C ASP A 150 -18.29 38.13 38.57
N GLU A 151 -17.91 39.37 38.25
CA GLU A 151 -17.02 40.18 39.10
C GLU A 151 -17.66 40.56 40.46
N ASP A 152 -18.98 40.68 40.53
CA ASP A 152 -19.70 41.04 41.75
C ASP A 152 -19.84 39.81 42.67
N GLU A 153 -20.33 38.68 42.13
CA GLU A 153 -20.41 37.40 42.86
C GLU A 153 -19.04 36.93 43.36
N LEU A 154 -17.99 37.11 42.53
CA LEU A 154 -16.62 36.77 42.88
C LEU A 154 -16.09 37.63 44.02
N GLN A 155 -16.37 38.93 44.02
CA GLN A 155 -15.92 39.81 45.10
C GLN A 155 -16.68 39.52 46.40
N GLU A 156 -18.01 39.33 46.35
CA GLU A 156 -18.78 38.88 47.53
C GLU A 156 -18.22 37.59 48.13
N GLN A 157 -17.84 36.61 47.30
CA GLN A 157 -17.28 35.33 47.76
C GLN A 157 -15.88 35.49 48.39
N LEU A 158 -15.03 36.40 47.88
CA LEU A 158 -13.70 36.67 48.45
C LEU A 158 -13.82 37.40 49.79
N ASP A 159 -14.61 38.48 49.86
CA ASP A 159 -14.91 39.22 51.09
C ASP A 159 -15.49 38.28 52.18
N LEU A 160 -16.31 37.30 51.77
CA LEU A 160 -16.92 36.30 52.64
C LEU A 160 -15.93 35.24 53.15
N LEU A 161 -14.77 35.07 52.50
CA LEU A 161 -13.69 34.18 52.93
C LEU A 161 -12.65 34.90 53.80
N GLU A 162 -12.32 36.16 53.47
CA GLU A 162 -11.49 37.05 54.30
C GLU A 162 -12.15 37.29 55.66
N SER A 163 -13.42 37.75 55.67
CA SER A 163 -14.19 38.02 56.89
C SER A 163 -14.46 36.79 57.79
N LYS A 164 -14.08 35.59 57.34
CA LYS A 164 -14.22 34.32 58.09
C LYS A 164 -12.89 33.65 58.42
N ASP A 165 -11.76 34.25 58.10
CA ASP A 165 -10.41 33.64 58.21
C ASP A 165 -10.36 32.25 57.53
N LYS A 166 -10.81 32.22 56.27
CA LYS A 166 -10.98 30.98 55.49
C LYS A 166 -10.31 30.99 54.12
N VAL A 167 -9.60 32.06 53.77
CA VAL A 167 -8.86 32.17 52.51
C VAL A 167 -7.89 31.00 52.33
N LEU A 168 -6.87 30.90 53.19
CA LEU A 168 -5.83 29.85 53.15
C LEU A 168 -6.36 28.40 53.10
N PRO A 169 -7.26 27.94 54.00
CA PRO A 169 -7.75 26.56 53.96
C PRO A 169 -8.69 26.29 52.77
N THR A 170 -9.36 27.32 52.22
CA THR A 170 -10.21 27.17 51.04
C THR A 170 -9.38 27.15 49.76
N ALA A 171 -8.36 28.01 49.66
CA ALA A 171 -7.39 28.02 48.58
C ALA A 171 -6.68 26.67 48.45
N LYS A 172 -6.08 26.14 49.54
CA LYS A 172 -5.41 24.83 49.55
C LYS A 172 -6.31 23.70 49.03
N LYS A 173 -7.54 23.60 49.55
CA LYS A 173 -8.52 22.59 49.14
C LYS A 173 -8.96 22.69 47.67
N TYR A 174 -9.01 23.89 47.09
CA TYR A 174 -9.31 24.05 45.66
C TYR A 174 -8.06 23.91 44.78
N PHE A 175 -6.88 24.25 45.28
CA PHE A 175 -5.60 24.07 44.59
C PHE A 175 -5.27 22.60 44.42
N GLU A 176 -5.34 21.78 45.49
CA GLU A 176 -5.18 20.31 45.42
C GLU A 176 -6.09 19.68 44.36
N LYS A 177 -7.33 20.17 44.25
CA LYS A 177 -8.31 19.71 43.24
C LYS A 177 -7.96 20.18 41.82
N TRP A 178 -7.55 21.44 41.68
CA TRP A 178 -7.20 22.04 40.39
C TRP A 178 -5.92 21.42 39.84
N GLU A 179 -4.92 21.19 40.69
CA GLU A 179 -3.67 20.50 40.35
C GLU A 179 -3.94 19.05 39.95
N ALA A 180 -4.71 18.29 40.74
CA ALA A 180 -5.09 16.93 40.38
C ALA A 180 -5.90 16.86 39.07
N ALA A 181 -6.77 17.84 38.81
CA ALA A 181 -7.50 17.94 37.55
C ALA A 181 -6.58 18.31 36.37
N LYS A 182 -5.60 19.20 36.58
CA LYS A 182 -4.60 19.59 35.57
C LYS A 182 -3.67 18.41 35.23
N GLN A 183 -3.24 17.65 36.24
CA GLN A 183 -2.45 16.41 36.05
C GLN A 183 -3.26 15.33 35.32
N ALA A 184 -4.50 15.06 35.71
CA ALA A 184 -5.36 14.09 35.01
C ALA A 184 -5.68 14.49 33.55
N ALA A 185 -5.81 15.80 33.29
CA ALA A 185 -5.95 16.32 31.93
C ALA A 185 -4.64 16.19 31.12
N ALA A 186 -3.48 16.44 31.76
CA ALA A 186 -2.16 16.25 31.14
C ALA A 186 -1.93 14.78 30.76
N ASP A 187 -2.10 13.85 31.70
CA ASP A 187 -1.92 12.40 31.47
C ASP A 187 -2.79 11.88 30.32
N LYS A 188 -4.05 12.34 30.23
CA LYS A 188 -4.97 12.01 29.13
C LYS A 188 -4.50 12.56 27.77
N VAL A 189 -3.90 13.74 27.73
CA VAL A 189 -3.35 14.30 26.48
C VAL A 189 -2.03 13.61 26.11
N LEU A 190 -1.21 13.25 27.09
CA LEU A 190 0.08 12.58 26.91
C LEU A 190 -0.08 11.13 26.40
N SER A 191 -1.08 10.38 26.87
CA SER A 191 -1.41 9.03 26.38
C SER A 191 -2.04 9.03 24.98
N SER A 192 -2.78 10.09 24.61
CA SER A 192 -3.60 10.11 23.40
C SER A 192 -2.91 9.79 22.06
N PRO A 193 -1.61 10.09 21.79
CA PRO A 193 -0.98 9.68 20.54
C PRO A 193 -0.64 8.18 20.51
N LYS A 194 -0.32 7.57 21.67
CA LYS A 194 -0.03 6.13 21.80
C LYS A 194 -1.31 5.33 21.52
N GLU A 195 -2.41 5.73 22.16
CA GLU A 195 -3.76 5.20 21.91
C GLU A 195 -4.20 5.35 20.44
N ALA A 196 -4.02 6.54 19.84
CA ALA A 196 -4.39 6.78 18.44
C ALA A 196 -3.54 5.97 17.45
N LYS A 197 -2.24 5.80 17.72
CA LYS A 197 -1.30 4.96 16.94
C LYS A 197 -1.71 3.49 17.01
N GLU A 198 -2.07 3.00 18.19
CA GLU A 198 -2.57 1.63 18.40
C GLU A 198 -3.93 1.40 17.72
N GLU A 199 -4.87 2.34 17.84
CA GLU A 199 -6.17 2.24 17.16
C GLU A 199 -6.03 2.29 15.63
N GLN A 200 -5.12 3.12 15.10
CA GLN A 200 -4.79 3.17 13.68
C GLN A 200 -4.14 1.86 13.19
N ARG A 201 -3.18 1.30 13.95
CA ARG A 201 -2.59 -0.02 13.67
C ARG A 201 -3.67 -1.10 13.64
N LYS A 202 -4.56 -1.14 14.64
CA LYS A 202 -5.66 -2.11 14.72
C LYS A 202 -6.60 -2.01 13.53
N LYS A 203 -7.05 -0.79 13.18
CA LYS A 203 -7.88 -0.54 11.99
C LYS A 203 -7.17 -0.94 10.69
N SER A 204 -5.86 -0.72 10.58
CA SER A 204 -5.06 -1.18 9.43
C SER A 204 -5.04 -2.71 9.34
N ARG A 205 -4.74 -3.42 10.44
CA ARG A 205 -4.69 -4.88 10.46
C ARG A 205 -6.07 -5.51 10.20
N GLU A 206 -7.14 -4.94 10.77
CA GLU A 206 -8.53 -5.34 10.49
C GLU A 206 -8.89 -5.15 9.00
N TRP A 207 -8.49 -4.02 8.39
CA TRP A 207 -8.69 -3.76 6.97
C TRP A 207 -7.86 -4.69 6.07
N GLN A 208 -6.56 -4.86 6.35
CA GLN A 208 -5.67 -5.78 5.63
C GLN A 208 -6.20 -7.22 5.66
N SER A 209 -6.63 -7.70 6.83
CA SER A 209 -7.24 -9.03 7.01
C SER A 209 -8.56 -9.17 6.24
N SER A 210 -9.44 -8.16 6.30
CA SER A 210 -10.71 -8.13 5.57
C SER A 210 -10.51 -8.16 4.05
N VAL A 211 -9.57 -7.37 3.53
CA VAL A 211 -9.22 -7.35 2.10
C VAL A 211 -8.60 -8.68 1.68
N GLN A 212 -7.64 -9.23 2.43
CA GLN A 212 -7.03 -10.53 2.11
C GLN A 212 -8.07 -11.67 2.11
N ALA A 213 -8.96 -11.70 3.11
CA ALA A 213 -10.07 -12.65 3.15
C ALA A 213 -11.05 -12.49 1.97
N GLY A 214 -11.17 -11.29 1.41
CA GLY A 214 -11.83 -11.03 0.13
C GLY A 214 -11.09 -11.63 -1.06
N ILE A 215 -9.78 -11.34 -1.19
CA ILE A 215 -8.92 -11.84 -2.28
C ILE A 215 -8.90 -13.38 -2.32
N SER A 216 -8.83 -14.06 -1.18
CA SER A 216 -8.89 -15.52 -1.15
C SER A 216 -10.22 -16.07 -1.69
N LYS A 217 -11.35 -15.43 -1.37
CA LYS A 217 -12.72 -15.91 -1.65
C LYS A 217 -13.28 -15.48 -3.00
N ILE A 218 -12.79 -14.39 -3.59
CA ILE A 218 -13.30 -13.85 -4.86
C ILE A 218 -12.90 -14.76 -6.02
N ASN A 219 -13.86 -15.40 -6.68
CA ASN A 219 -13.59 -16.26 -7.85
C ASN A 219 -14.01 -15.57 -9.16
N GLU A 220 -15.07 -14.77 -9.11
CA GLU A 220 -15.48 -13.85 -10.17
C GLU A 220 -16.06 -12.57 -9.55
N TYR A 221 -15.82 -11.43 -10.18
CA TYR A 221 -16.47 -10.16 -9.86
C TYR A 221 -16.53 -9.27 -11.09
N ALA A 222 -17.67 -8.62 -11.35
CA ALA A 222 -17.90 -7.76 -12.52
C ALA A 222 -17.50 -8.42 -13.88
N GLY A 223 -17.73 -9.72 -14.04
CA GLY A 223 -17.34 -10.48 -15.24
C GLY A 223 -15.84 -10.78 -15.37
N ILE A 224 -15.04 -10.49 -14.33
CA ILE A 224 -13.61 -10.76 -14.27
C ILE A 224 -13.39 -11.99 -13.40
N SER A 225 -12.83 -13.06 -13.98
CA SER A 225 -12.41 -14.27 -13.24
C SER A 225 -11.07 -14.06 -12.53
N PHE A 226 -10.97 -14.53 -11.28
CA PHE A 226 -9.79 -14.40 -10.41
C PHE A 226 -9.12 -15.76 -10.19
N THR A 227 -8.18 -16.10 -11.08
CA THR A 227 -7.28 -17.25 -10.92
C THR A 227 -6.35 -17.06 -9.72
N GLN A 228 -5.73 -18.15 -9.22
CA GLN A 228 -4.79 -18.07 -8.09
C GLN A 228 -3.60 -17.13 -8.38
N GLU A 229 -3.10 -17.10 -9.62
CA GLU A 229 -2.10 -16.13 -10.05
C GLU A 229 -2.58 -14.68 -9.90
N LYS A 230 -3.80 -14.36 -10.38
CA LYS A 230 -4.38 -13.02 -10.23
C LYS A 230 -4.58 -12.65 -8.76
N LYS A 231 -4.94 -13.60 -7.90
CA LYS A 231 -5.03 -13.39 -6.44
C LYS A 231 -3.67 -13.04 -5.84
N LYS A 232 -2.62 -13.82 -6.15
CA LYS A 232 -1.23 -13.54 -5.74
C LYS A 232 -0.73 -12.18 -6.26
N MET A 233 -1.00 -11.85 -7.53
CA MET A 233 -0.65 -10.53 -8.11
C MET A 233 -1.39 -9.39 -7.41
N LEU A 234 -2.70 -9.51 -7.19
CA LEU A 234 -3.53 -8.47 -6.57
C LEU A 234 -3.11 -8.20 -5.11
N HIS A 235 -2.85 -9.26 -4.34
CA HIS A 235 -2.23 -9.16 -3.01
C HIS A 235 -0.93 -8.35 -3.06
N ASN A 236 -0.04 -8.69 -4.00
CA ASN A 236 1.26 -8.02 -4.12
C ASN A 236 1.14 -6.57 -4.62
N GLU A 237 0.20 -6.23 -5.52
CA GLU A 237 0.01 -4.83 -5.93
C GLU A 237 -0.58 -3.94 -4.82
N LEU A 238 -1.44 -4.52 -3.96
CA LEU A 238 -2.10 -3.80 -2.86
C LEU A 238 -1.19 -3.61 -1.64
N PHE A 239 -0.47 -4.65 -1.22
CA PHE A 239 0.26 -4.67 0.05
C PHE A 239 1.80 -4.61 -0.06
N LEU A 240 2.40 -5.02 -1.18
CA LEU A 240 3.87 -5.08 -1.30
C LEU A 240 4.45 -3.69 -1.57
N ASN A 241 4.98 -3.05 -0.53
CA ASN A 241 5.59 -1.72 -0.57
C ASN A 241 6.93 -1.71 -1.35
N THR A 242 6.82 -1.76 -2.67
CA THR A 242 7.94 -1.92 -3.62
C THR A 242 8.32 -0.63 -4.34
N VAL A 243 7.44 0.36 -4.41
CA VAL A 243 7.67 1.58 -5.19
C VAL A 243 8.15 2.72 -4.29
N LYS A 244 9.36 3.23 -4.56
CA LYS A 244 9.91 4.38 -3.84
C LYS A 244 9.29 5.68 -4.33
N THR A 245 8.71 6.45 -3.41
CA THR A 245 8.18 7.80 -3.65
C THR A 245 9.29 8.85 -3.74
N THR A 246 8.96 10.06 -4.21
CA THR A 246 9.84 11.23 -4.20
C THR A 246 10.42 11.52 -2.82
N ASP A 247 9.63 11.24 -1.78
CA ASP A 247 9.89 11.58 -0.39
C ASP A 247 10.68 10.45 0.31
N GLY A 248 11.25 9.53 -0.47
CA GLY A 248 12.08 8.41 0.00
C GLY A 248 11.32 7.21 0.56
N LYS A 249 10.05 7.37 0.92
CA LYS A 249 9.19 6.31 1.48
C LYS A 249 8.82 5.27 0.41
N TYR A 250 8.75 4.00 0.78
CA TYR A 250 8.20 2.94 -0.08
C TYR A 250 6.68 2.82 0.12
N VAL A 251 5.95 2.63 -0.98
CA VAL A 251 4.50 2.41 -1.01
C VAL A 251 4.15 1.28 -2.00
N SER A 252 2.95 0.71 -1.89
CA SER A 252 2.54 -0.36 -2.78
C SER A 252 2.31 0.13 -4.21
N LYS A 253 2.40 -0.79 -5.18
CA LYS A 253 2.27 -0.47 -6.61
C LYS A 253 0.90 0.13 -6.94
N PHE A 254 -0.15 -0.30 -6.25
CA PHE A 254 -1.48 0.32 -6.29
C PHE A 254 -1.44 1.79 -5.85
N ILE A 255 -0.88 2.08 -4.67
CA ILE A 255 -0.80 3.45 -4.12
C ILE A 255 0.02 4.37 -5.03
N ALA A 256 1.15 3.90 -5.55
CA ALA A 256 1.97 4.66 -6.50
C ALA A 256 1.22 4.95 -7.81
N SER A 257 0.47 3.97 -8.33
CA SER A 257 -0.33 4.12 -9.56
C SER A 257 -1.52 5.07 -9.36
N PHE A 258 -2.15 5.04 -8.19
CA PHE A 258 -3.20 5.98 -7.79
C PHE A 258 -2.67 7.41 -7.72
N PHE A 259 -1.53 7.65 -7.05
CA PHE A 259 -0.94 8.99 -6.98
C PHE A 259 -0.41 9.51 -8.31
N ASP A 260 0.07 8.62 -9.20
CA ASP A 260 0.44 8.98 -10.58
C ASP A 260 -0.80 9.32 -11.43
N ALA A 261 -1.91 8.59 -11.28
CA ALA A 261 -3.18 8.95 -11.89
C ALA A 261 -3.68 10.32 -11.40
N TYR A 262 -3.77 10.50 -10.08
CA TYR A 262 -4.34 11.69 -9.44
C TYR A 262 -3.53 12.97 -9.70
N ASN A 263 -2.19 12.93 -9.57
CA ASN A 263 -1.36 14.13 -9.64
C ASN A 263 -0.74 14.42 -11.02
N LYS A 264 -0.54 13.40 -11.86
CA LYS A 264 0.30 13.51 -13.08
C LYS A 264 -0.44 13.22 -14.38
N ASN A 265 -1.54 12.46 -14.35
CA ASN A 265 -2.22 11.99 -15.55
C ASN A 265 -3.73 12.28 -15.50
N PRO A 266 -4.18 13.50 -15.86
CA PRO A 266 -5.59 13.87 -15.84
C PRO A 266 -6.52 12.88 -16.56
N GLU A 267 -6.08 12.28 -17.68
CA GLU A 267 -6.86 11.25 -18.39
C GLU A 267 -7.11 9.99 -17.54
N LYS A 268 -6.12 9.54 -16.74
CA LYS A 268 -6.28 8.41 -15.81
C LYS A 268 -7.23 8.78 -14.67
N LEU A 269 -7.10 9.99 -14.11
CA LEU A 269 -7.99 10.49 -13.05
C LEU A 269 -9.44 10.58 -13.54
N MET A 270 -9.69 11.12 -14.73
CA MET A 270 -11.03 11.18 -15.33
C MET A 270 -11.61 9.78 -15.58
N LEU A 271 -10.81 8.84 -16.07
CA LEU A 271 -11.24 7.44 -16.25
C LEU A 271 -11.58 6.77 -14.91
N MET A 272 -10.77 6.97 -13.89
CA MET A 272 -11.00 6.43 -12.55
C MET A 272 -12.26 7.02 -11.90
N ALA A 273 -12.51 8.33 -12.07
CA ALA A 273 -13.73 8.97 -11.61
C ALA A 273 -14.99 8.45 -12.33
N GLU A 274 -14.90 8.17 -13.63
CA GLU A 274 -16.00 7.57 -14.40
C GLU A 274 -16.32 6.14 -13.90
N ILE A 275 -15.29 5.30 -13.67
CA ILE A 275 -15.43 3.95 -13.12
C ILE A 275 -16.07 3.98 -11.72
N LEU A 276 -15.63 4.90 -10.85
CA LEU A 276 -16.13 5.05 -9.49
C LEU A 276 -17.58 5.57 -9.45
N ARG A 277 -17.98 6.47 -10.37
CA ARG A 277 -19.38 6.93 -10.49
C ARG A 277 -20.31 5.79 -10.89
N ASP A 278 -19.83 4.91 -11.75
CA ASP A 278 -20.62 3.83 -12.36
C ASP A 278 -20.59 2.52 -11.54
N ASP A 279 -19.99 2.55 -10.35
CA ASP A 279 -19.83 1.45 -9.37
C ASP A 279 -19.18 0.19 -9.98
N PHE A 280 -18.11 0.40 -10.75
CA PHE A 280 -17.35 -0.64 -11.48
C PHE A 280 -18.19 -1.50 -12.45
N ASP A 281 -19.37 -1.03 -12.86
CA ASP A 281 -20.27 -1.74 -13.79
C ASP A 281 -19.59 -1.98 -15.17
N PRO A 282 -19.35 -3.25 -15.55
CA PRO A 282 -18.66 -3.59 -16.78
C PRO A 282 -19.51 -3.32 -18.03
N GLU A 283 -20.85 -3.32 -17.93
CA GLU A 283 -21.74 -2.96 -19.02
C GLU A 283 -21.71 -1.46 -19.32
N LYS A 284 -21.48 -0.61 -18.33
CA LYS A 284 -21.27 0.83 -18.54
C LYS A 284 -19.86 1.10 -19.07
N PHE A 285 -18.85 0.49 -18.45
CA PHE A 285 -17.44 0.67 -18.80
C PHE A 285 -17.10 0.20 -20.23
N SER A 286 -17.58 -0.98 -20.64
CA SER A 286 -17.29 -1.54 -21.97
C SER A 286 -17.82 -0.69 -23.13
N LYS A 287 -18.89 0.08 -22.92
CA LYS A 287 -19.46 0.99 -23.93
C LYS A 287 -18.51 2.18 -24.19
N SER A 288 -17.99 2.82 -23.15
CA SER A 288 -17.12 4.02 -23.29
C SER A 288 -15.72 3.72 -23.86
N VAL A 289 -15.18 2.52 -23.59
CA VAL A 289 -13.89 2.05 -24.14
C VAL A 289 -14.05 1.47 -25.55
N GLY A 290 -15.09 0.64 -25.76
CA GLY A 290 -15.30 -0.10 -27.01
C GLY A 290 -15.52 0.78 -28.24
N GLU A 291 -16.20 1.92 -28.09
CA GLU A 291 -16.41 2.85 -29.22
C GLU A 291 -15.11 3.55 -29.66
N LYS A 292 -14.19 3.86 -28.72
CA LYS A 292 -12.90 4.51 -29.03
C LYS A 292 -11.93 3.58 -29.76
N ALA A 293 -11.98 2.27 -29.47
CA ALA A 293 -11.26 1.26 -30.24
C ALA A 293 -11.86 1.11 -31.65
N LYS A 294 -13.16 0.82 -31.73
CA LYS A 294 -13.87 0.58 -33.00
C LYS A 294 -13.80 1.77 -33.96
N THR A 295 -13.84 3.01 -33.48
CA THR A 295 -13.70 4.20 -34.35
C THR A 295 -12.32 4.35 -34.99
N LYS A 296 -11.21 4.06 -34.29
CA LYS A 296 -9.86 4.08 -34.87
C LYS A 296 -9.64 2.97 -35.91
N GLU A 297 -10.21 1.80 -35.68
CA GLU A 297 -10.03 0.65 -36.57
C GLU A 297 -10.95 0.71 -37.80
N VAL A 298 -12.24 1.01 -37.60
CA VAL A 298 -13.21 1.19 -38.70
C VAL A 298 -12.87 2.40 -39.56
N SER A 299 -12.23 3.46 -39.03
CA SER A 299 -11.75 4.58 -39.86
C SER A 299 -10.54 4.18 -40.71
N ARG A 300 -9.57 3.42 -40.18
CA ARG A 300 -8.47 2.84 -40.97
C ARG A 300 -8.98 1.91 -42.08
N LEU A 301 -9.92 1.01 -41.75
CA LEU A 301 -10.52 0.09 -42.73
C LEU A 301 -11.34 0.84 -43.81
N LYS A 302 -12.10 1.89 -43.44
CA LYS A 302 -12.81 2.74 -44.41
C LYS A 302 -11.87 3.61 -45.26
N ALA A 303 -10.68 3.97 -44.76
CA ALA A 303 -9.65 4.67 -45.54
C ALA A 303 -8.99 3.75 -46.57
N LEU A 304 -8.65 2.51 -46.17
CA LEU A 304 -8.12 1.48 -47.07
C LEU A 304 -9.16 1.07 -48.14
N GLY A 305 -10.41 0.81 -47.73
CA GLY A 305 -11.49 0.39 -48.63
C GLY A 305 -11.92 1.42 -49.68
N LYS A 306 -11.54 2.70 -49.55
CA LYS A 306 -11.93 3.77 -50.50
C LYS A 306 -11.00 3.97 -51.70
N LYS A 307 -9.85 3.27 -51.80
CA LYS A 307 -8.98 3.34 -53.00
C LYS A 307 -9.42 2.37 -54.11
N LYS A 308 -10.51 2.71 -54.82
CA LYS A 308 -10.93 1.97 -56.03
C LYS A 308 -10.79 2.79 -57.31
N LYS A 309 -9.72 2.47 -58.06
CA LYS A 309 -9.52 2.64 -59.53
C LYS A 309 -10.10 3.90 -60.22
N THR A 310 -9.21 4.83 -60.55
CA THR A 310 -9.29 5.63 -61.79
C THR A 310 -8.08 5.31 -62.66
N GLY A 311 -8.29 4.78 -63.87
CA GLY A 311 -7.20 4.37 -64.76
C GLY A 311 -6.75 5.48 -65.72
N SER A 312 -5.45 5.68 -65.85
CA SER A 312 -4.80 6.36 -66.98
C SER A 312 -3.39 5.78 -67.13
N GLY A 313 -3.05 5.29 -68.32
CA GLY A 313 -1.88 4.43 -68.51
C GLY A 313 -0.67 5.16 -69.11
N ARG A 314 0.54 4.75 -68.72
CA ARG A 314 1.74 4.92 -69.55
C ARG A 314 2.74 3.79 -69.27
N SER A 315 3.17 3.11 -70.32
CA SER A 315 4.11 1.98 -70.22
C SER A 315 5.54 2.43 -69.90
N LYS A 316 6.18 1.72 -68.98
CA LYS A 316 7.65 1.59 -68.90
C LYS A 316 7.99 0.12 -68.69
N LYS A 317 9.08 -0.33 -69.31
CA LYS A 317 9.55 -1.73 -69.27
C LYS A 317 10.11 -2.09 -67.89
N PRO A 318 10.10 -3.37 -67.48
CA PRO A 318 10.91 -3.82 -66.34
C PRO A 318 12.40 -3.55 -66.61
N LYS A 319 13.15 -3.15 -65.57
CA LYS A 319 14.62 -3.12 -65.60
C LYS A 319 15.17 -4.54 -65.42
N SER A 320 16.35 -4.78 -65.98
CA SER A 320 17.13 -6.00 -65.69
C SER A 320 17.82 -5.86 -64.32
N ILE A 321 18.17 -6.97 -63.68
CA ILE A 321 18.98 -6.99 -62.44
C ILE A 321 20.41 -6.44 -62.70
N ALA A 322 20.88 -6.45 -63.94
CA ALA A 322 22.17 -5.86 -64.34
C ALA A 322 22.25 -4.32 -64.15
N ASP A 323 21.11 -3.62 -64.02
CA ASP A 323 21.03 -2.15 -63.82
C ASP A 323 21.31 -1.72 -62.35
N LEU A 324 21.79 -2.63 -61.49
CA LEU A 324 21.92 -2.45 -60.04
C LEU A 324 23.36 -2.62 -59.49
N PHE A 325 24.35 -2.87 -60.36
CA PHE A 325 25.76 -3.05 -59.97
C PHE A 325 26.72 -2.29 -60.91
N GLN A 326 26.47 -0.99 -61.09
CA GLN A 326 27.41 0.02 -61.60
C GLN A 326 27.30 1.29 -60.75
#